data_AF-X1DZ20-F1
#
_entry.id   AF-X1DZ20-F1
#
_cell.length_a   1.000
_cell.length_b   1.000
_cell.length_c   1.000
_cell.angle_alpha   90.00
_cell.angle_beta   90.00
_cell.angle_gamma   90.00
#
_symmetry.space_group_name_H-M   'P 1'
#
loop_
_entity.id
_entity.type
_entity.pdbx_description
1 polymer ?
#
loop_
_entity_poly.entity_id
_entity_poly.type
_entity_poly.pdbx_seq_one_letter_code
_entity_poly.pdbx_strand_id
1 'polypeptide(L)'
;FGAHHKGDFIIIDVGGRLGQIKQFLIWVKNFLAKNYNFDISQKPVWRGGCLEPVMYKQVTSYTFSPAKGNALLVGDASGFCMPVSGEGIGPGIKSGLLAADSIIRAIESGGQPDRIYLTKVGGIISVFKEIYPRFKGISEETKAGGHSLPEVLRDAYHSTLRMF
;
A
#
# COMPACT_ATOMS: atom_id res chain seq x y z
N PHE A 1 -11.77 -2.67 9.34
CA PHE A 1 -12.09 -3.97 8.72
C PHE A 1 -13.08 -3.71 7.61
N GLY A 2 -13.09 -4.54 6.58
CA GLY A 2 -14.07 -4.52 5.50
C GLY A 2 -15.02 -5.71 5.63
N ALA A 3 -16.25 -5.56 5.16
CA ALA A 3 -17.19 -6.65 4.98
C ALA A 3 -17.81 -6.53 3.59
N HIS A 4 -17.64 -7.56 2.77
CA HIS A 4 -18.03 -7.55 1.36
C HIS A 4 -18.87 -8.78 1.05
N HIS A 5 -19.95 -8.59 0.30
CA HIS A 5 -20.74 -9.70 -0.23
C HIS A 5 -20.18 -10.12 -1.61
N LYS A 6 -19.89 -11.41 -1.78
CA LYS A 6 -19.35 -11.96 -3.04
C LYS A 6 -19.98 -13.33 -3.33
N GLY A 7 -20.99 -13.34 -4.20
CA GLY A 7 -21.79 -14.55 -4.45
C GLY A 7 -22.47 -14.99 -3.15
N ASP A 8 -22.37 -16.27 -2.80
CA ASP A 8 -22.96 -16.83 -1.57
C ASP A 8 -22.08 -16.64 -0.32
N PHE A 9 -21.04 -15.81 -0.41
CA PHE A 9 -20.07 -15.61 0.66
C PHE A 9 -20.03 -14.16 1.16
N ILE A 10 -19.80 -14.03 2.46
CA ILE A 10 -19.36 -12.78 3.08
C ILE A 10 -17.85 -12.88 3.30
N ILE A 11 -17.11 -11.93 2.76
CA ILE A 11 -15.67 -11.75 3.00
C ILE A 11 -15.52 -10.72 4.11
N ILE A 12 -14.75 -11.07 5.14
CA ILE A 12 -14.41 -10.16 6.25
C ILE A 12 -12.91 -9.93 6.20
N ASP A 13 -12.52 -8.71 5.84
CA ASP A 13 -11.14 -8.29 5.71
C ASP A 13 -10.67 -7.57 6.97
N VAL A 14 -9.61 -8.09 7.58
CA VAL A 14 -9.08 -7.59 8.84
C VAL A 14 -7.59 -7.32 8.68
N GLY A 15 -7.20 -6.05 8.80
CA GLY A 15 -5.79 -5.62 8.84
C GLY A 15 -5.39 -5.22 10.27
N GLY A 16 -4.12 -5.42 10.60
CA GLY A 16 -3.58 -5.08 11.92
C GLY A 16 -2.08 -5.32 12.00
N ARG A 17 -1.44 -4.82 13.06
CA ARG A 17 0.00 -5.06 13.28
C ARG A 17 0.26 -6.52 13.60
N LEU A 18 1.52 -6.93 13.40
CA LEU A 18 2.00 -8.25 13.79
C LEU A 18 1.62 -8.54 15.26
N GLY A 19 1.03 -9.70 15.53
CA GLY A 19 0.58 -10.11 16.86
C GLY A 19 -0.81 -9.59 17.28
N GLN A 20 -1.41 -8.63 16.56
CA GLN A 20 -2.72 -8.05 16.94
C GLN A 20 -3.91 -8.66 16.18
N ILE A 21 -3.66 -9.35 15.06
CA ILE A 21 -4.72 -9.87 14.17
C ILE A 21 -5.75 -10.73 14.90
N LYS A 22 -5.33 -11.63 15.80
CA LYS A 22 -6.26 -12.50 16.53
C LYS A 22 -7.23 -11.71 17.41
N GLN A 23 -6.72 -10.71 18.13
CA GLN A 23 -7.54 -9.86 19.00
C GLN A 23 -8.52 -9.04 18.18
N PHE A 24 -8.04 -8.47 17.07
CA PHE A 24 -8.88 -7.66 16.20
C PHE A 24 -9.96 -8.48 15.50
N LEU A 25 -9.65 -9.72 15.09
CA LEU A 25 -10.65 -10.64 14.54
C LEU A 25 -11.76 -10.98 15.54
N ILE A 26 -11.42 -11.21 16.82
CA ILE A 26 -12.40 -11.42 17.90
C ILE A 26 -13.31 -10.19 18.03
N TRP A 27 -12.71 -8.99 18.06
CA TRP A 27 -13.46 -7.75 18.16
C TRP A 27 -14.41 -7.56 16.96
N VAL A 28 -13.94 -7.77 15.72
CA VAL A 28 -14.76 -7.64 14.51
C VAL A 28 -15.94 -8.61 14.54
N LYS A 29 -15.71 -9.88 14.90
CA LYS A 29 -16.79 -10.87 15.02
C LYS A 29 -17.84 -10.46 16.04
N ASN A 30 -17.42 -10.02 17.23
CA ASN A 30 -18.34 -9.58 18.28
C ASN A 30 -19.11 -8.33 17.85
N PHE A 31 -18.45 -7.38 17.18
CA PHE A 31 -19.09 -6.20 16.64
C PHE A 31 -20.17 -6.57 15.60
N LEU A 32 -19.85 -7.47 14.66
CA LEU A 32 -20.80 -7.93 13.65
C LEU A 32 -21.96 -8.72 14.26
N ALA A 33 -21.69 -9.55 15.26
CA ALA A 33 -22.73 -10.32 15.95
C ALA A 33 -23.73 -9.41 16.66
N LYS A 34 -23.20 -8.42 17.40
CA LYS A 34 -24.01 -7.47 18.17
C LYS A 34 -24.86 -6.55 17.30
N ASN A 35 -24.31 -6.08 16.17
CA ASN A 35 -24.95 -5.02 15.37
C ASN A 35 -25.62 -5.52 14.10
N TYR A 36 -25.27 -6.72 13.61
CA TYR A 36 -25.68 -7.22 12.29
C TYR A 36 -26.10 -8.70 12.29
N ASN A 37 -26.40 -9.28 13.46
CA ASN A 37 -26.82 -10.68 13.62
C ASN A 37 -25.86 -11.70 12.98
N PHE A 38 -24.57 -11.37 12.92
CA PHE A 38 -23.56 -12.27 12.38
C PHE A 38 -23.36 -13.49 13.28
N ASP A 39 -23.51 -14.68 12.72
CA ASP A 39 -23.29 -15.94 13.45
C ASP A 39 -21.79 -16.20 13.65
N ILE A 40 -21.30 -15.99 14.87
CA ILE A 40 -19.90 -16.21 15.23
C ILE A 40 -19.52 -17.69 15.28
N SER A 41 -20.50 -18.59 15.37
CA SER A 41 -20.30 -20.05 15.39
C SER A 41 -20.00 -20.61 14.00
N GLN A 42 -20.40 -19.88 12.95
CA GLN A 42 -20.14 -20.27 11.57
C GLN A 42 -18.64 -20.39 11.29
N LYS A 43 -18.24 -21.55 10.79
CA LYS A 43 -16.85 -21.79 10.37
C LYS A 43 -16.62 -21.15 9.00
N PRO A 44 -15.55 -20.35 8.82
CA PRO A 44 -15.26 -19.78 7.52
C PRO A 44 -14.84 -20.88 6.55
N VAL A 45 -15.34 -20.80 5.32
CA VAL A 45 -15.00 -21.73 4.24
C VAL A 45 -13.52 -21.64 3.87
N TRP A 46 -12.95 -20.44 3.99
CA TRP A 46 -11.54 -20.21 3.74
C TRP A 46 -10.97 -19.14 4.68
N ARG A 47 -9.68 -19.25 4.97
CA ARG A 47 -8.89 -18.21 5.64
C ARG A 47 -7.58 -18.05 4.90
N GLY A 48 -7.23 -16.81 4.59
CA GLY A 48 -5.92 -16.45 4.10
C GLY A 48 -5.53 -15.07 4.58
N GLY A 49 -4.28 -14.73 4.34
CA GLY A 49 -3.72 -13.43 4.65
C GLY A 49 -2.32 -13.33 4.07
N CYS A 50 -1.84 -12.11 3.95
CA CYS A 50 -0.47 -11.80 3.57
C CYS A 50 0.16 -10.91 4.64
N LEU A 51 1.49 -10.87 4.64
CA LEU A 51 2.22 -9.81 5.31
C LEU A 51 2.38 -8.66 4.32
N GLU A 52 1.85 -7.51 4.69
CA GLU A 52 2.10 -6.28 3.96
C GLU A 52 3.30 -5.57 4.61
N PRO A 53 4.35 -5.26 3.84
CA PRO A 53 5.48 -4.49 4.33
C PRO A 53 5.03 -3.08 4.72
N VAL A 54 5.42 -2.62 5.91
CA VAL A 54 5.30 -1.21 6.24
C VAL A 54 6.32 -0.46 5.39
N MET A 55 5.82 0.21 4.35
CA MET A 55 6.48 1.18 3.45
C MET A 55 8.03 1.17 3.43
N TYR A 56 8.59 0.92 2.25
CA TYR A 56 10.03 0.77 2.05
C TYR A 56 10.80 2.10 2.09
N LYS A 57 11.23 2.50 3.30
CA LYS A 57 12.10 3.67 3.50
C LYS A 57 13.36 3.63 2.64
N GLN A 58 13.87 2.44 2.35
CA GLN A 58 15.11 2.23 1.61
C GLN A 58 15.04 2.82 0.18
N VAL A 59 13.85 2.80 -0.43
CA VAL A 59 13.62 3.35 -1.77
C VAL A 59 13.64 4.88 -1.72
N THR A 60 13.00 5.49 -0.70
CA THR A 60 12.97 6.94 -0.54
C THR A 60 14.29 7.50 -0.01
N SER A 61 15.06 6.74 0.77
CA SER A 61 16.42 7.12 1.20
C SER A 61 17.50 6.78 0.17
N TYR A 62 17.14 6.19 -0.97
CA TYR A 62 18.06 5.70 -2.00
C TYR A 62 19.13 4.71 -1.49
N THR A 63 18.88 4.04 -0.37
CA THR A 63 19.76 2.95 0.11
C THR A 63 19.45 1.63 -0.60
N PHE A 64 18.36 1.60 -1.36
CA PHE A 64 18.00 0.54 -2.29
C PHE A 64 17.71 1.14 -3.66
N SER A 65 18.27 0.53 -4.72
CA SER A 65 17.99 0.88 -6.11
C SER A 65 17.05 -0.14 -6.73
N PRO A 66 15.86 0.24 -7.24
CA PRO A 66 14.91 -0.69 -7.84
C PRO A 66 15.31 -1.16 -9.26
N ALA A 67 16.53 -0.88 -9.71
CA ALA A 67 17.05 -1.37 -10.98
C ALA A 67 18.58 -1.45 -11.02
N LYS A 68 19.08 -2.37 -11.85
CA LYS A 68 20.50 -2.55 -12.18
C LYS A 68 20.67 -3.28 -13.51
N GLY A 69 21.34 -2.66 -14.48
CA GLY A 69 21.52 -3.19 -15.83
C GLY A 69 20.19 -3.52 -16.49
N ASN A 70 19.98 -4.80 -16.80
CA ASN A 70 18.76 -5.31 -17.42
C ASN A 70 17.71 -5.83 -16.42
N ALA A 71 17.95 -5.70 -15.11
CA ALA A 71 17.01 -6.10 -14.08
C ALA A 71 16.26 -4.87 -13.55
N LEU A 72 14.94 -4.81 -13.78
CA LEU A 72 14.06 -3.75 -13.31
C LEU A 72 13.00 -4.35 -12.37
N LEU A 73 12.93 -3.84 -11.14
CA LEU A 73 11.90 -4.23 -10.18
C LEU A 73 10.67 -3.34 -10.37
N VAL A 74 9.47 -3.83 -10.07
CA VAL A 74 8.20 -3.10 -10.19
C VAL A 74 7.29 -3.43 -8.99
N GLY A 75 6.32 -2.55 -8.71
CA GLY A 75 5.36 -2.72 -7.60
C GLY A 75 6.04 -2.96 -6.25
N ASP A 76 5.52 -3.90 -5.47
CA ASP A 76 6.05 -4.24 -4.14
C ASP A 76 7.50 -4.71 -4.16
N ALA A 77 7.96 -5.36 -5.24
CA ALA A 77 9.36 -5.76 -5.39
C ALA A 77 10.31 -4.54 -5.46
N SER A 78 9.80 -3.41 -5.98
CA SER A 78 10.49 -2.12 -5.96
C SER A 78 10.26 -1.32 -4.69
N GLY A 79 9.43 -1.83 -3.79
CA GLY A 79 8.96 -1.15 -2.60
C GLY A 79 7.95 -0.04 -2.85
N PHE A 80 7.24 -0.08 -3.97
CA PHE A 80 6.20 0.89 -4.31
C PHE A 80 4.83 0.48 -3.75
N CYS A 81 4.58 0.84 -2.49
CA CYS A 81 3.27 0.78 -1.85
C CYS A 81 2.91 2.14 -1.24
N MET A 82 1.67 2.60 -1.42
CA MET A 82 1.24 3.94 -1.05
C MET A 82 1.30 4.18 0.47
N PRO A 83 2.03 5.21 0.94
CA PRO A 83 2.26 5.45 2.36
C PRO A 83 1.01 5.57 3.26
N VAL A 84 -0.09 6.10 2.71
CA VAL A 84 -1.29 6.43 3.48
C VAL A 84 -2.35 5.34 3.37
N SER A 85 -2.57 4.82 2.16
CA SER A 85 -3.64 3.85 1.89
C SER A 85 -3.20 2.39 1.97
N GLY A 86 -1.89 2.08 1.92
CA GLY A 86 -1.41 0.70 1.74
C GLY A 86 -1.72 0.15 0.34
N GLU A 87 -2.07 1.01 -0.61
CA GLU A 87 -2.47 0.61 -1.96
C GLU A 87 -1.22 0.37 -2.83
N GLY A 88 -1.12 -0.82 -3.45
CA GLY A 88 0.02 -1.22 -4.29
C GLY A 88 -0.29 -1.48 -5.77
N ILE A 89 -1.56 -1.56 -6.15
CA ILE A 89 -2.00 -1.86 -7.52
C ILE A 89 -1.62 -0.71 -8.46
N GLY A 90 -2.00 0.52 -8.13
CA GLY A 90 -1.70 1.73 -8.88
C GLY A 90 -0.19 1.95 -9.08
N PRO A 91 0.63 1.96 -8.01
CA PRO A 91 2.09 2.02 -8.14
C PRO A 91 2.65 0.84 -8.93
N GLY A 92 2.11 -0.37 -8.76
CA GLY A 92 2.50 -1.58 -9.49
C GLY A 92 2.30 -1.44 -11.00
N ILE A 93 1.09 -1.03 -11.42
CA ILE A 93 0.76 -0.78 -12.83
C ILE A 93 1.65 0.33 -13.38
N LYS A 94 1.75 1.47 -12.68
CA LYS A 94 2.53 2.63 -13.12
C LYS A 94 4.00 2.26 -13.30
N SER A 95 4.63 1.63 -12.30
CA SER A 95 6.02 1.21 -12.39
C SER A 95 6.25 0.14 -13.46
N GLY A 96 5.32 -0.79 -13.65
CA GLY A 96 5.33 -1.76 -14.75
C GLY A 96 5.38 -1.10 -16.13
N LEU A 97 4.51 -0.12 -16.37
CA LEU A 97 4.49 0.65 -17.62
C LEU A 97 5.80 1.42 -17.83
N LEU A 98 6.32 2.06 -16.78
CA LEU A 98 7.61 2.76 -16.86
C LEU A 98 8.77 1.79 -17.18
N ALA A 99 8.76 0.58 -16.62
CA ALA A 99 9.77 -0.43 -16.89
C ALA A 99 9.71 -0.88 -18.36
N ALA A 100 8.53 -1.21 -18.87
CA ALA A 100 8.31 -1.58 -20.26
C ALA A 100 8.78 -0.49 -21.24
N ASP A 101 8.36 0.76 -21.03
CA ASP A 101 8.81 1.89 -21.85
C ASP A 101 10.33 2.09 -21.75
N SER A 102 10.94 1.88 -20.59
CA SER A 102 12.40 2.00 -20.44
C SER A 102 13.18 0.93 -21.20
N ILE A 103 12.65 -0.30 -21.28
CA ILE A 103 13.20 -1.38 -22.10
C ILE A 103 13.12 -1.01 -23.59
N ILE A 104 11.96 -0.55 -24.06
CA ILE A 104 11.76 -0.14 -25.46
C ILE A 104 12.76 0.96 -25.83
N ARG A 105 12.89 2.01 -25.01
CA ARG A 105 13.82 3.12 -25.25
C ARG A 105 15.29 2.68 -25.22
N ALA A 106 15.65 1.74 -24.35
CA ALA A 106 17.00 1.20 -24.32
C ALA A 106 17.34 0.45 -25.62
N ILE A 107 16.39 -0.33 -26.16
CA ILE A 107 16.55 -1.02 -27.45
C ILE A 107 16.71 -0.01 -28.59
N GLU A 108 15.85 1.00 -28.67
CA GLU A 108 15.89 2.03 -29.72
C GLU A 108 17.20 2.84 -29.73
N SER A 109 17.77 3.09 -28.54
CA SER A 109 18.97 3.92 -28.38
C SER A 109 20.28 3.14 -28.25
N GLY A 110 20.23 1.80 -28.18
CA GLY A 110 21.39 0.97 -27.81
C GLY A 110 21.88 1.20 -26.37
N GLY A 111 21.02 1.72 -25.49
CA GLY A 111 21.34 2.10 -24.12
C GLY A 111 21.08 1.00 -23.08
N GLN A 112 21.15 1.37 -21.79
CA GLN A 112 20.81 0.50 -20.67
C GLN A 112 19.46 0.92 -20.06
N PRO A 113 18.54 -0.03 -19.81
CA PRO A 113 17.19 0.30 -19.38
C PRO A 113 17.10 0.78 -17.93
N ASP A 114 18.02 0.37 -17.06
CA ASP A 114 18.06 0.79 -15.65
C ASP A 114 18.15 2.31 -15.48
N ARG A 115 19.03 3.00 -16.22
CA ARG A 115 19.21 4.45 -16.12
C ARG A 115 17.94 5.21 -16.53
N ILE A 116 17.31 4.76 -17.61
CA ILE A 116 16.06 5.33 -18.12
C ILE A 116 14.94 5.10 -17.09
N TYR A 117 14.86 3.88 -16.56
CA TYR A 117 13.85 3.51 -15.58
C TYR A 117 14.00 4.28 -14.27
N LEU A 118 15.21 4.35 -13.70
CA LEU A 118 15.50 5.09 -12.47
C LEU A 118 15.13 6.57 -12.56
N THR A 119 15.36 7.17 -13.74
CA THR A 119 14.94 8.55 -14.01
C THR A 119 13.42 8.68 -13.93
N LYS A 120 12.68 7.77 -14.59
CA LYS A 120 11.22 7.80 -14.64
C LYS A 120 10.57 7.51 -13.29
N VAL A 121 11.04 6.51 -12.55
CA VAL A 121 10.48 6.20 -11.22
C VAL A 121 10.85 7.24 -10.17
N GLY A 122 11.80 8.13 -10.46
CA GLY A 122 12.09 9.31 -9.63
C GLY A 122 10.85 10.13 -9.30
N GLY A 123 9.88 10.23 -10.21
CA GLY A 123 8.59 10.89 -9.95
C GLY A 123 7.76 10.19 -8.86
N ILE A 124 7.69 8.85 -8.88
CA ILE A 124 7.01 8.05 -7.85
C ILE A 124 7.71 8.25 -6.50
N ILE A 125 9.04 8.15 -6.48
CA ILE A 125 9.85 8.30 -5.26
C ILE A 125 9.66 9.71 -4.66
N SER A 126 9.59 10.74 -5.50
CA SER A 126 9.37 12.12 -5.08
C SER A 126 8.01 12.30 -4.39
N VAL A 127 6.95 11.77 -4.99
CA VAL A 127 5.60 11.79 -4.39
C VAL A 127 5.60 11.06 -3.04
N PHE A 128 6.26 9.90 -2.97
CA PHE A 128 6.33 9.13 -1.71
C PHE A 128 7.04 9.91 -0.60
N LYS A 129 8.13 10.62 -0.93
CA LYS A 129 8.81 11.51 0.02
C LYS A 129 7.92 12.63 0.53
N GLU A 130 7.06 13.19 -0.32
CA GLU A 130 6.14 14.26 0.06
C GLU A 130 5.01 13.75 0.97
N ILE A 131 4.50 12.55 0.70
CA ILE A 131 3.38 11.96 1.44
C ILE A 131 3.84 11.39 2.79
N TYR A 132 5.09 10.90 2.88
CA TYR A 132 5.62 10.23 4.08
C TYR A 132 5.41 11.02 5.40
N PRO A 133 5.73 12.33 5.48
CA PRO A 133 5.50 13.11 6.70
C PRO A 133 4.02 13.17 7.10
N ARG A 134 3.08 13.15 6.15
CA ARG A 134 1.64 13.19 6.43
C ARG A 134 1.16 11.92 7.13
N PHE A 135 1.73 10.77 6.76
CA PHE A 135 1.46 9.51 7.47
C PHE A 135 1.91 9.56 8.94
N LYS A 136 3.06 10.19 9.20
CA LYS A 136 3.52 10.44 10.57
C LYS A 136 2.52 11.31 11.34
N GLY A 137 1.97 12.34 10.69
CA GLY A 137 0.92 13.20 11.24
C GLY A 137 -0.33 12.44 11.69
N ILE A 138 -0.82 11.47 10.90
CA ILE A 138 -1.95 10.60 11.30
C ILE A 138 -1.64 9.86 12.61
N SER A 139 -0.43 9.29 12.71
CA SER A 139 -0.01 8.55 13.89
C SER A 139 0.16 9.44 15.13
N GLU A 140 0.61 10.68 14.94
CA GLU A 140 0.77 11.67 16.01
C GLU A 140 -0.59 12.17 16.51
N GLU A 141 -1.51 12.52 15.59
CA GLU A 141 -2.87 12.95 15.93
C GLU A 141 -3.65 11.86 16.68
N THR A 142 -3.52 10.60 16.25
CA THR A 142 -4.13 9.46 16.94
C THR A 142 -3.63 9.34 18.39
N LYS A 143 -2.34 9.59 18.64
CA LYS A 143 -1.76 9.57 19.99
C LYS A 143 -2.19 10.77 20.84
N ALA A 144 -2.52 11.89 20.21
CA ALA A 144 -2.98 13.12 20.86
C ALA A 144 -4.49 13.14 21.17
N GLY A 145 -5.20 12.03 20.95
CA GLY A 145 -6.64 11.90 21.21
C GLY A 145 -7.53 12.01 19.98
N GLY A 146 -6.97 12.31 18.80
CA GLY A 146 -7.68 12.20 17.53
C GLY A 146 -8.74 13.26 17.25
N HIS A 147 -8.62 14.46 17.85
CA HIS A 147 -9.60 15.53 17.71
C HIS A 147 -9.69 16.07 16.27
N SER A 148 -8.55 16.14 15.57
CA SER A 148 -8.44 16.59 14.17
C SER A 148 -8.20 15.43 13.20
N LEU A 149 -8.49 14.20 13.63
CA LEU A 149 -8.21 13.00 12.82
C LEU A 149 -8.92 13.01 11.46
N PRO A 150 -10.19 13.45 11.33
CA PRO A 150 -10.85 13.55 10.02
C PRO A 150 -10.09 14.46 9.03
N GLU A 151 -9.63 15.63 9.48
CA GLU A 151 -8.90 16.60 8.68
C GLU A 151 -7.54 16.06 8.26
N VAL A 152 -6.79 15.49 9.21
CA VAL A 152 -5.47 14.91 8.96
C VAL A 152 -5.56 13.73 7.99
N LEU A 153 -6.59 12.88 8.13
CA LEU A 153 -6.85 11.79 7.18
C LEU A 153 -7.21 12.33 5.80
N ARG A 154 -8.14 13.28 5.71
CA ARG A 154 -8.53 13.91 4.43
C ARG A 154 -7.31 14.45 3.71
N ASP A 155 -6.46 15.21 4.40
CA ASP A 155 -5.30 15.86 3.79
C ASP A 155 -4.21 14.86 3.38
N ALA A 156 -4.06 13.77 4.13
CA ALA A 156 -3.16 12.67 3.77
C ALA A 156 -3.68 11.91 2.53
N TYR A 157 -4.96 11.55 2.48
CA TYR A 157 -5.55 10.88 1.31
C TYR A 157 -5.60 11.80 0.09
N HIS A 158 -5.90 13.08 0.24
CA HIS A 158 -5.88 14.01 -0.89
C HIS A 158 -4.49 14.12 -1.52
N SER A 159 -3.41 13.98 -0.73
CA SER A 159 -2.05 13.99 -1.26
C SER A 159 -1.73 12.77 -2.14
N THR A 160 -2.41 11.63 -1.93
CA THR A 160 -2.20 10.43 -2.73
C THR A 160 -2.72 10.57 -4.15
N LEU A 161 -3.68 11.47 -4.38
CA LEU A 161 -4.25 11.73 -5.70
C LEU A 161 -3.21 12.28 -6.69
N ARG A 162 -2.15 12.94 -6.21
CA ARG A 162 -1.08 13.48 -7.06
C ARG A 162 -0.25 12.42 -7.77
N MET A 163 -0.45 11.14 -7.45
CA MET A 163 0.22 10.04 -8.13
C MET A 163 -0.41 9.74 -9.51
N PHE A 164 -1.64 10.17 -9.76
CA PHE A 164 -2.42 9.91 -10.97
C PHE A 164 -2.79 11.22 -11.66
#